data_AF-A0A9R0RBI1-F1
#
_entry.id   AF-A0A9R0RBI1-F1
#
_cell.length_a   1.000
_cell.length_b   1.000
_cell.length_c   1.000
_cell.angle_alpha   90.00
_cell.angle_beta   90.00
_cell.angle_gamma   90.00
#
_symmetry.space_group_name_H-M   'P 1'
#
loop_
_entity.id
_entity.type
_entity.pdbx_description
1 polymer ?
#
loop_
_entity_poly.entity_id
_entity_poly.type
_entity_poly.pdbx_seq_one_letter_code
_entity_poly.pdbx_strand_id
1 'polypeptide(L)'
;MKVEAQIPHKSNNHRDPTLLREECLYFSLAHADHISPLLQFLDDLTDLPRFRRLEMNVQSVLLQYLSHLMKLFSDSRSKKLYDDLAVYFCSHSSSYLDYSPEQRSMLRMLFWKGICKCLVEVVSEETDSFSYVKKCIEWLVPLLNLCNDGQPEFVDEWSAAIKCLIVAQKSWSSDMLQVHSTTSLSEGEHVDAARKIIIRARLCFAGCVSALELGNIKTTILSTTADGVWWNVLVEVAAAVYSADNGIKKQWLLDALDIGCVTAHPSTQHLG
;
A
#
# COMPACT_ATOMS: atom_id res chain seq x y z
N MET A 1 -61.14 1.16 -31.80
CA MET A 1 -60.22 1.93 -30.93
C MET A 1 -58.95 1.11 -30.76
N LYS A 2 -57.87 1.50 -31.43
CA LYS A 2 -56.56 0.87 -31.32
C LYS A 2 -55.63 1.99 -30.85
N VAL A 3 -55.22 1.95 -29.59
CA VAL A 3 -54.29 2.93 -29.02
C VAL A 3 -52.90 2.32 -29.18
N GLU A 4 -52.22 2.69 -30.26
CA GLU A 4 -50.78 2.48 -30.39
C GLU A 4 -50.08 3.55 -29.54
N ALA A 5 -49.45 3.11 -28.46
CA ALA A 5 -48.54 3.95 -27.69
C ALA A 5 -47.27 4.17 -28.52
N GLN A 6 -47.16 5.35 -29.12
CA GLN A 6 -45.92 5.82 -29.73
C GLN A 6 -44.88 6.08 -28.64
N ILE A 7 -43.83 5.25 -28.60
CA ILE A 7 -42.63 5.53 -27.82
C ILE A 7 -41.85 6.61 -28.57
N PRO A 8 -41.47 7.74 -27.93
CA PRO A 8 -40.71 8.77 -28.61
C PRO A 8 -39.31 8.25 -28.91
N HIS A 9 -39.00 8.09 -30.20
CA HIS A 9 -37.66 7.80 -30.68
C HIS A 9 -36.80 9.07 -30.59
N LYS A 10 -36.29 9.33 -29.40
CA LYS A 10 -35.17 10.26 -29.18
C LYS A 10 -34.31 9.71 -28.05
N SER A 11 -33.30 8.95 -28.42
CA SER A 11 -32.10 8.88 -27.60
C SER A 11 -30.89 8.98 -28.51
N ASN A 12 -30.27 10.15 -28.53
CA ASN A 12 -28.85 10.26 -28.81
C ASN A 12 -28.12 9.47 -27.71
N ASN A 13 -28.04 8.15 -27.84
CA ASN A 13 -27.29 7.29 -26.94
C ASN A 13 -25.95 6.96 -27.59
N HIS A 14 -25.09 7.97 -27.74
CA HIS A 14 -23.66 7.71 -27.65
C HIS A 14 -23.35 7.48 -26.18
N ARG A 15 -23.74 6.32 -25.64
CA ARG A 15 -23.21 5.86 -24.35
C ARG A 15 -21.72 5.65 -24.57
N ASP A 16 -20.92 6.29 -23.73
CA ASP A 16 -19.47 6.10 -23.76
C ASP A 16 -19.18 4.60 -23.60
N PRO A 17 -18.51 3.95 -24.57
CA PRO A 17 -18.22 2.52 -24.48
C PRO A 17 -17.37 2.17 -23.25
N THR A 18 -16.62 3.13 -22.69
CA THR A 18 -15.88 2.94 -21.43
C THR A 18 -16.82 2.76 -20.24
N LEU A 19 -17.87 3.58 -20.14
CA LEU A 19 -18.90 3.46 -19.11
C LEU A 19 -19.65 2.13 -19.21
N LEU A 20 -19.96 1.66 -20.41
CA LEU A 20 -20.66 0.39 -20.60
C LEU A 20 -19.84 -0.81 -20.09
N ARG A 21 -18.52 -0.80 -20.31
CA ARG A 21 -17.64 -1.88 -19.82
C ARG A 21 -17.59 -1.92 -18.30
N GLU A 22 -17.54 -0.77 -17.65
CA GLU A 22 -17.62 -0.68 -16.19
C GLU A 22 -18.97 -1.16 -15.66
N GLU A 23 -20.09 -0.73 -16.26
CA GLU A 23 -21.43 -1.20 -15.90
C GLU A 23 -21.55 -2.73 -16.00
N CYS A 24 -21.05 -3.32 -17.09
CA CYS A 24 -21.01 -4.77 -17.27
C CYS A 24 -20.16 -5.47 -16.20
N LEU A 25 -19.05 -4.85 -15.80
CA LEU A 25 -18.19 -5.40 -14.75
C LEU A 25 -18.85 -5.34 -13.38
N TYR A 26 -19.49 -4.22 -13.02
CA TYR A 26 -20.26 -4.11 -11.78
C TYR A 26 -21.41 -5.11 -11.73
N PHE A 27 -22.14 -5.27 -12.83
CA PHE A 27 -23.19 -6.27 -12.96
C PHE A 27 -22.64 -7.69 -12.76
N SER A 28 -21.49 -7.99 -13.36
CA SER A 28 -20.84 -9.30 -13.23
C SER A 28 -20.42 -9.56 -11.78
N LEU A 29 -19.78 -8.59 -11.13
CA LEU A 29 -19.37 -8.69 -9.72
C LEU A 29 -20.55 -8.91 -8.77
N ALA A 30 -21.71 -8.32 -9.06
CA ALA A 30 -22.90 -8.42 -8.22
C ALA A 30 -23.68 -9.74 -8.37
N HIS A 31 -23.50 -10.48 -9.47
CA HIS A 31 -24.35 -11.63 -9.82
C HIS A 31 -23.59 -12.91 -10.18
N ALA A 32 -22.25 -12.89 -10.15
CA ALA A 32 -21.41 -14.04 -10.50
C ALA A 32 -21.55 -15.23 -9.53
N ASP A 33 -22.02 -15.01 -8.31
CA ASP A 33 -22.32 -16.07 -7.34
C ASP A 33 -23.50 -16.96 -7.75
N HIS A 34 -24.38 -16.45 -8.60
CA HIS A 34 -25.58 -17.15 -9.07
C HIS A 34 -25.53 -17.47 -10.58
N ILE A 35 -24.68 -16.79 -11.34
CA ILE A 35 -24.64 -16.89 -12.80
C ILE A 35 -23.24 -17.32 -13.25
N SER A 36 -23.06 -18.63 -13.47
CA SER A 36 -21.77 -19.24 -13.85
C SER A 36 -21.08 -18.56 -15.05
N PRO A 37 -21.77 -18.15 -16.13
CA PRO A 37 -21.14 -17.40 -17.22
C PRO A 37 -20.52 -16.06 -16.78
N LEU A 38 -21.09 -15.37 -15.79
CA LEU A 38 -20.51 -14.12 -15.27
C LEU A 38 -19.28 -14.40 -14.40
N LEU A 39 -19.28 -15.51 -13.65
CA LEU A 39 -18.08 -15.95 -12.93
C LEU A 39 -16.94 -16.29 -13.90
N GLN A 40 -17.23 -17.03 -14.97
CA GLN A 40 -16.23 -17.33 -16.00
C GLN A 40 -15.72 -16.05 -16.68
N PHE A 41 -16.61 -15.09 -16.93
CA PHE A 41 -16.21 -13.80 -17.47
C PHE A 41 -15.25 -13.04 -16.54
N LEU A 42 -15.50 -13.02 -15.23
CA LEU A 42 -14.59 -12.42 -14.25
C LEU A 42 -13.26 -13.17 -14.16
N ASP A 43 -13.28 -14.50 -14.17
CA ASP A 43 -12.07 -15.33 -14.19
C ASP A 43 -11.19 -15.00 -15.41
N ASP A 44 -11.82 -14.97 -16.58
CA ASP A 44 -11.22 -14.59 -17.84
C ASP A 44 -10.59 -13.18 -17.79
N LEU A 45 -11.28 -12.19 -17.24
CA LEU A 45 -10.73 -10.82 -17.13
C LEU A 45 -9.54 -10.72 -16.18
N THR A 46 -9.49 -11.59 -15.17
CA THR A 46 -8.47 -11.59 -14.13
C THR A 46 -7.31 -12.55 -14.42
N ASP A 47 -7.32 -13.25 -15.55
CA ASP A 47 -6.16 -13.98 -16.06
C ASP A 47 -5.11 -12.99 -16.59
N LEU A 48 -3.86 -13.15 -16.17
CA LEU A 48 -2.80 -12.15 -16.35
C LEU A 48 -2.62 -11.66 -17.81
N PRO A 49 -2.54 -12.52 -18.83
CA PRO A 49 -2.51 -12.09 -20.23
C PRO A 49 -3.66 -11.16 -20.63
N ARG A 50 -4.88 -11.43 -20.15
CA ARG A 50 -6.07 -10.62 -20.46
C ARG A 50 -6.08 -9.34 -19.64
N PHE A 51 -5.81 -9.43 -18.34
CA PHE A 51 -5.73 -8.28 -17.42
C PHE A 51 -4.77 -7.19 -17.95
N ARG A 52 -3.59 -7.58 -18.45
CA ARG A 52 -2.59 -6.67 -19.04
C ARG A 52 -3.08 -5.83 -20.22
N ARG A 53 -4.08 -6.33 -20.95
CA ARG A 53 -4.66 -5.67 -22.13
C ARG A 53 -5.94 -4.89 -21.83
N LEU A 54 -6.43 -4.94 -20.60
CA LEU A 54 -7.62 -4.21 -20.21
C LEU A 54 -7.34 -2.70 -20.17
N GLU A 55 -8.40 -1.93 -20.40
CA GLU A 55 -8.39 -0.50 -20.17
C GLU A 55 -8.18 -0.23 -18.67
N MET A 56 -7.48 0.87 -18.35
CA MET A 56 -7.05 1.19 -16.99
C MET A 56 -8.24 1.30 -16.01
N ASN A 57 -9.39 1.78 -16.47
CA ASN A 57 -10.62 1.86 -15.68
C ASN A 57 -11.15 0.46 -15.30
N VAL A 58 -11.10 -0.51 -16.22
CA VAL A 58 -11.49 -1.89 -15.95
C VAL A 58 -10.53 -2.55 -14.97
N GLN A 59 -9.22 -2.35 -15.14
CA GLN A 59 -8.21 -2.81 -14.17
C GLN A 59 -8.47 -2.20 -12.78
N SER A 60 -8.78 -0.91 -12.74
CA SER A 60 -9.07 -0.15 -11.52
C SER A 60 -10.23 -0.76 -10.74
N VAL A 61 -11.33 -1.09 -11.42
CA VAL A 61 -12.48 -1.74 -10.78
C VAL A 61 -12.10 -3.13 -10.26
N LEU A 62 -11.41 -3.96 -11.04
CA LEU A 62 -11.00 -5.30 -10.60
C LEU A 62 -10.11 -5.24 -9.33
N LEU A 63 -9.15 -4.32 -9.29
CA LEU A 63 -8.27 -4.11 -8.13
C LEU A 63 -9.04 -3.60 -6.90
N GLN A 64 -10.02 -2.72 -7.09
CA GLN A 64 -10.83 -2.18 -6.00
C GLN A 64 -11.77 -3.23 -5.38
N TYR A 65 -12.21 -4.22 -6.15
CA TYR A 65 -13.17 -5.24 -5.76
C TYR A 65 -12.54 -6.62 -5.50
N LEU A 66 -11.25 -6.67 -5.19
CA LEU A 66 -10.54 -7.92 -4.86
C LEU A 66 -11.23 -8.73 -3.76
N SER A 67 -11.83 -8.09 -2.74
CA SER A 67 -12.56 -8.81 -1.68
C SER A 67 -13.77 -9.58 -2.22
N HIS A 68 -14.42 -9.09 -3.27
CA HIS A 68 -15.55 -9.77 -3.90
C HIS A 68 -15.06 -10.92 -4.77
N LEU A 69 -14.03 -10.69 -5.58
CA LEU A 69 -13.39 -11.73 -6.39
C LEU A 69 -12.92 -12.89 -5.51
N MET A 70 -12.34 -12.59 -4.35
CA MET A 70 -11.86 -13.58 -3.39
C MET A 70 -12.98 -14.42 -2.76
N LYS A 71 -14.18 -13.84 -2.58
CA LYS A 71 -15.37 -14.58 -2.12
C LYS A 71 -15.96 -15.48 -3.23
N LEU A 72 -15.75 -15.11 -4.49
CA LEU A 72 -16.27 -15.84 -5.65
C LEU A 72 -15.35 -16.97 -6.12
N PHE A 73 -14.04 -16.76 -6.07
CA PHE A 73 -13.04 -17.71 -6.52
C PHE A 73 -12.67 -18.74 -5.46
N SER A 74 -12.27 -19.92 -5.90
CA SER A 74 -11.63 -20.90 -5.01
C SER A 74 -10.31 -20.35 -4.46
N ASP A 75 -9.85 -20.86 -3.31
CA ASP A 75 -8.58 -20.44 -2.71
C ASP A 75 -7.40 -20.58 -3.66
N SER A 76 -7.35 -21.68 -4.44
CA SER A 76 -6.31 -21.91 -5.44
C SER A 76 -6.32 -20.85 -6.55
N ARG A 77 -7.50 -20.42 -6.98
CA ARG A 77 -7.65 -19.40 -8.01
C ARG A 77 -7.36 -18.00 -7.48
N SER A 78 -7.80 -17.70 -6.27
CA SER A 78 -7.46 -16.46 -5.54
C SER A 78 -5.96 -16.34 -5.36
N LYS A 79 -5.28 -17.40 -4.90
CA LYS A 79 -3.82 -17.43 -4.81
C LYS A 79 -3.15 -17.11 -6.14
N LYS A 80 -3.58 -17.77 -7.24
CA LYS A 80 -3.07 -17.47 -8.59
C LYS A 80 -3.30 -15.99 -8.96
N LEU A 81 -4.46 -15.42 -8.65
CA LEU A 81 -4.75 -14.00 -8.94
C LEU A 81 -3.75 -13.08 -8.24
N TYR A 82 -3.49 -13.29 -6.96
CA TYR A 82 -2.55 -12.46 -6.20
C TYR A 82 -1.10 -12.63 -6.68
N ASP A 83 -0.68 -13.85 -7.02
CA ASP A 83 0.62 -14.10 -7.63
C ASP A 83 0.74 -13.40 -9.00
N ASP A 84 -0.30 -13.47 -9.84
CA ASP A 84 -0.36 -12.82 -11.15
C ASP A 84 -0.30 -11.28 -11.03
N LEU A 85 -1.01 -10.71 -10.06
CA LEU A 85 -0.97 -9.26 -9.78
C LEU A 85 0.41 -8.82 -9.30
N ALA A 86 1.08 -9.63 -8.47
CA ALA A 86 2.45 -9.35 -8.06
C ALA A 86 3.40 -9.31 -9.27
N VAL A 87 3.29 -10.27 -10.17
CA VAL A 87 4.05 -10.26 -11.43
C VAL A 87 3.72 -9.01 -12.26
N TYR A 88 2.45 -8.61 -12.32
CA TYR A 88 2.02 -7.43 -13.06
C TYR A 88 2.63 -6.13 -12.52
N PHE A 89 2.68 -5.93 -11.20
CA PHE A 89 3.19 -4.69 -10.59
C PHE A 89 4.72 -4.66 -10.45
N CYS A 90 5.37 -5.82 -10.26
CA CYS A 90 6.80 -5.88 -9.92
C CYS A 90 7.71 -6.26 -11.10
N SER A 91 7.18 -6.80 -12.21
CA SER A 91 8.01 -7.21 -13.34
C SER A 91 8.51 -6.02 -14.16
N HIS A 92 9.81 -6.03 -14.47
CA HIS A 92 10.48 -5.06 -15.36
C HIS A 92 10.01 -5.13 -16.83
N SER A 93 9.27 -6.18 -17.20
CA SER A 93 8.71 -6.38 -18.54
C SER A 93 7.19 -6.19 -18.59
N SER A 94 6.59 -5.64 -17.53
CA SER A 94 5.14 -5.47 -17.45
C SER A 94 4.65 -4.29 -18.27
N SER A 95 3.50 -4.44 -18.95
CA SER A 95 2.82 -3.32 -19.62
C SER A 95 2.34 -2.23 -18.64
N TYR A 96 2.30 -2.54 -17.35
CA TYR A 96 2.16 -1.54 -16.28
C TYR A 96 3.19 -0.40 -16.37
N LEU A 97 4.39 -0.70 -16.87
CA LEU A 97 5.47 0.28 -17.04
C LEU A 97 5.26 1.22 -18.24
N ASP A 98 4.19 1.05 -19.02
CA ASP A 98 3.84 1.97 -20.10
C ASP A 98 3.01 3.16 -19.57
N TYR A 99 2.42 3.05 -18.37
CA TYR A 99 1.63 4.12 -17.74
C TYR A 99 2.50 5.24 -17.16
N SER A 100 1.91 6.44 -16.98
CA SER A 100 2.57 7.55 -16.26
C SER A 100 2.75 7.23 -14.77
N PRO A 101 3.65 7.91 -14.05
CA PRO A 101 3.82 7.75 -12.60
C PRO A 101 2.51 7.91 -11.81
N GLU A 102 1.66 8.88 -12.18
CA GLU A 102 0.37 9.15 -11.54
C GLU A 102 -0.63 8.01 -11.78
N GLN A 103 -0.69 7.50 -13.01
CA GLN A 103 -1.55 6.36 -13.37
C GLN A 103 -1.11 5.08 -12.64
N ARG A 104 0.20 4.86 -12.55
CA ARG A 104 0.80 3.77 -11.77
C ARG A 104 0.43 3.86 -10.29
N SER A 105 0.58 5.04 -9.71
CA SER A 105 0.19 5.31 -8.33
C SER A 105 -1.30 5.07 -8.09
N MET A 106 -2.16 5.50 -9.01
CA MET A 106 -3.60 5.27 -8.93
C MET A 106 -3.94 3.77 -8.88
N LEU A 107 -3.33 2.96 -9.76
CA LEU A 107 -3.54 1.50 -9.76
C LEU A 107 -3.05 0.85 -8.46
N ARG A 108 -1.86 1.22 -7.96
CA ARG A 108 -1.36 0.72 -6.68
C ARG A 108 -2.23 1.15 -5.51
N MET A 109 -2.72 2.39 -5.49
CA MET A 109 -3.68 2.87 -4.49
C MET A 109 -4.95 2.02 -4.47
N LEU A 110 -5.51 1.68 -5.64
CA LEU A 110 -6.70 0.84 -5.73
C LEU A 110 -6.42 -0.59 -5.29
N PHE A 111 -5.24 -1.11 -5.61
CA PHE A 111 -4.80 -2.41 -5.12
C PHE A 111 -4.68 -2.43 -3.58
N TRP A 112 -4.07 -1.41 -2.99
CA TRP A 112 -4.02 -1.22 -1.53
C TRP A 112 -5.41 -1.21 -0.89
N LYS A 113 -6.37 -0.49 -1.50
CA LYS A 113 -7.76 -0.45 -1.03
C LYS A 113 -8.44 -1.82 -1.14
N GLY A 114 -8.22 -2.54 -2.24
CA GLY A 114 -8.74 -3.89 -2.44
C GLY A 114 -8.21 -4.88 -1.41
N ILE A 115 -6.89 -4.89 -1.18
CA ILE A 115 -6.26 -5.73 -0.16
C ILE A 115 -6.81 -5.39 1.23
N CYS A 116 -6.90 -4.10 1.57
CA CYS A 116 -7.43 -3.66 2.86
C CYS A 116 -8.84 -4.21 3.12
N LYS A 117 -9.72 -4.20 2.11
CA LYS A 117 -11.04 -4.84 2.21
C LYS A 117 -10.96 -6.35 2.41
N CYS A 118 -10.01 -7.04 1.75
CA CYS A 118 -9.82 -8.47 1.95
C CYS A 118 -9.44 -8.79 3.40
N LEU A 119 -8.54 -8.00 4.00
CA LEU A 119 -8.13 -8.13 5.40
C LEU A 119 -9.29 -7.94 6.38
N VAL A 120 -10.24 -7.06 6.06
CA VAL A 120 -11.41 -6.79 6.92
C VAL A 120 -12.51 -7.83 6.74
N GLU A 121 -12.78 -8.26 5.51
CA GLU A 121 -14.00 -8.98 5.16
C GLU A 121 -13.83 -10.49 4.95
N VAL A 122 -12.61 -10.96 4.62
CA VAL A 122 -12.40 -12.32 4.09
C VAL A 122 -11.29 -13.06 4.82
N VAL A 123 -10.16 -12.40 5.03
CA VAL A 123 -8.95 -13.04 5.51
C VAL A 123 -8.99 -13.21 7.03
N SER A 124 -8.72 -14.43 7.49
CA SER A 124 -8.42 -14.75 8.90
C SER A 124 -7.01 -15.36 9.00
N GLU A 125 -6.33 -15.20 10.14
CA GLU A 125 -4.98 -15.73 10.40
C GLU A 125 -4.86 -17.25 10.15
N GLU A 126 -5.96 -17.98 10.33
CA GLU A 126 -6.00 -19.44 10.18
C GLU A 126 -6.17 -19.90 8.71
N THR A 127 -6.39 -18.97 7.78
CA THR A 127 -6.66 -19.30 6.38
C THR A 127 -5.41 -19.23 5.53
N ASP A 128 -5.27 -20.14 4.55
CA ASP A 128 -4.22 -20.07 3.52
C ASP A 128 -4.21 -18.71 2.81
N SER A 129 -5.38 -18.07 2.77
CA SER A 129 -5.63 -16.76 2.18
C SER A 129 -4.79 -15.63 2.76
N PHE A 130 -4.49 -15.74 4.06
CA PHE A 130 -3.62 -14.83 4.77
C PHE A 130 -2.21 -14.80 4.21
N SER A 131 -1.66 -15.97 3.85
CA SER A 131 -0.26 -16.10 3.44
C SER A 131 0.04 -15.32 2.16
N TYR A 132 -0.83 -15.43 1.14
CA TYR A 132 -0.61 -14.74 -0.13
C TYR A 132 -1.00 -13.27 -0.07
N VAL A 133 -2.01 -12.88 0.73
CA VAL A 133 -2.32 -11.46 0.94
C VAL A 133 -1.18 -10.75 1.67
N LYS A 134 -0.59 -11.38 2.70
CA LYS A 134 0.61 -10.88 3.39
C LYS A 134 1.77 -10.66 2.42
N LYS A 135 2.05 -11.66 1.59
CA LYS A 135 3.10 -11.59 0.56
C LYS A 135 2.88 -10.42 -0.41
N CYS A 136 1.63 -10.14 -0.79
CA CYS A 136 1.30 -8.97 -1.61
C CYS A 136 1.59 -7.64 -0.91
N ILE A 137 1.30 -7.52 0.38
CA ILE A 137 1.67 -6.32 1.14
C ILE A 137 3.18 -6.15 1.18
N GLU A 138 3.92 -7.23 1.45
CA GLU A 138 5.39 -7.22 1.46
C GLU A 138 5.99 -6.74 0.13
N TRP A 139 5.37 -7.10 -1.00
CA TRP A 139 5.81 -6.66 -2.33
C TRP A 139 5.40 -5.22 -2.68
N LEU A 140 4.26 -4.74 -2.18
CA LEU A 140 3.79 -3.40 -2.47
C LEU A 140 4.49 -2.32 -1.65
N VAL A 141 4.94 -2.64 -0.43
CA VAL A 141 5.64 -1.66 0.44
C VAL A 141 6.83 -1.02 -0.28
N PRO A 142 7.76 -1.78 -0.92
CA PRO A 142 8.88 -1.19 -1.66
C PRO A 142 8.49 -0.27 -2.82
N LEU A 143 7.25 -0.34 -3.31
CA LEU A 143 6.75 0.49 -4.42
C LEU A 143 6.25 1.87 -3.97
N LEU A 144 6.18 2.13 -2.66
CA LEU A 144 5.85 3.44 -2.13
C LEU A 144 7.02 4.40 -2.33
N ASN A 145 6.87 5.31 -3.27
CA ASN A 145 7.93 6.25 -3.62
C ASN A 145 8.02 7.42 -2.64
N LEU A 146 9.25 7.88 -2.45
CA LEU A 146 9.60 9.11 -1.75
C LEU A 146 10.18 10.10 -2.76
N CYS A 147 9.83 11.38 -2.61
CA CYS A 147 10.52 12.48 -3.25
C CYS A 147 11.98 12.57 -2.75
N ASN A 148 12.82 13.34 -3.45
CA ASN A 148 14.22 13.56 -3.04
C ASN A 148 14.35 14.24 -1.66
N ASP A 149 13.34 15.00 -1.25
CA ASP A 149 13.26 15.57 0.09
C ASP A 149 12.76 14.56 1.12
N GLY A 150 12.26 13.39 0.72
CA GLY A 150 11.71 12.35 1.60
C GLY A 150 10.22 12.48 1.89
N GLN A 151 9.52 13.42 1.25
CA GLN A 151 8.05 13.42 1.31
C GLN A 151 7.48 12.22 0.52
N PRO A 152 6.34 11.67 0.93
CA PRO A 152 5.54 10.79 0.09
C PRO A 152 5.25 11.41 -1.28
N GLU A 153 5.71 10.77 -2.36
CA GLU A 153 5.51 11.30 -3.73
C GLU A 153 4.02 11.34 -4.08
N PHE A 154 3.27 10.30 -3.70
CA PHE A 154 1.84 10.17 -3.96
C PHE A 154 1.05 10.00 -2.66
N VAL A 155 0.58 11.12 -2.10
CA VAL A 155 -0.06 11.17 -0.77
C VAL A 155 -1.28 10.24 -0.66
N ASP A 156 -2.10 10.12 -1.70
CA ASP A 156 -3.29 9.27 -1.70
C ASP A 156 -2.95 7.78 -1.67
N GLU A 157 -1.92 7.36 -2.41
CA GLU A 157 -1.41 5.99 -2.38
C GLU A 157 -0.85 5.66 -1.01
N TRP A 158 -0.01 6.54 -0.47
CA TRP A 158 0.53 6.39 0.88
C TRP A 158 -0.57 6.31 1.93
N SER A 159 -1.60 7.14 1.83
CA SER A 159 -2.74 7.11 2.75
C SER A 159 -3.52 5.80 2.67
N ALA A 160 -3.69 5.23 1.46
CA ALA A 160 -4.31 3.93 1.27
C ALA A 160 -3.43 2.79 1.85
N ALA A 161 -2.12 2.85 1.63
CA ALA A 161 -1.17 1.88 2.15
C ALA A 161 -1.12 1.89 3.69
N ILE A 162 -1.02 3.07 4.32
CA ILE A 162 -1.02 3.19 5.79
C ILE A 162 -2.32 2.65 6.38
N LYS A 163 -3.48 2.96 5.78
CA LYS A 163 -4.76 2.38 6.22
C LYS A 163 -4.75 0.85 6.13
N CYS A 164 -4.23 0.28 5.04
CA CYS A 164 -4.11 -1.16 4.87
C CYS A 164 -3.19 -1.77 5.93
N LEU A 165 -2.03 -1.16 6.16
CA LEU A 165 -1.03 -1.61 7.14
C LEU A 165 -1.55 -1.52 8.59
N ILE A 166 -2.36 -0.50 8.92
CA ILE A 166 -3.04 -0.42 10.23
C ILE A 166 -3.95 -1.63 10.45
N VAL A 167 -4.71 -2.03 9.43
CA VAL A 167 -5.59 -3.20 9.52
C VAL A 167 -4.76 -4.47 9.65
N ALA A 168 -3.72 -4.61 8.82
CA ALA A 168 -2.80 -5.74 8.86
C ALA A 168 -2.08 -5.90 10.21
N GLN A 169 -1.63 -4.80 10.82
CA GLN A 169 -0.89 -4.84 12.10
C GLN A 169 -1.74 -5.37 13.27
N LYS A 170 -3.07 -5.25 13.20
CA LYS A 170 -3.96 -5.80 14.24
C LYS A 170 -3.94 -7.33 14.28
N SER A 171 -3.59 -7.97 13.18
CA SER A 171 -3.50 -9.42 13.06
C SER A 171 -2.06 -9.93 12.88
N TRP A 172 -1.08 -9.06 12.59
CA TRP A 172 0.28 -9.47 12.21
C TRP A 172 1.34 -8.90 13.17
N SER A 173 2.20 -9.75 13.73
CA SER A 173 3.45 -9.31 14.38
C SER A 173 4.48 -8.93 13.31
N SER A 174 4.86 -7.65 13.23
CA SER A 174 5.57 -7.09 12.07
C SER A 174 7.11 -7.30 12.09
N ASP A 175 7.57 -8.38 11.45
CA ASP A 175 8.96 -8.51 10.99
C ASP A 175 9.26 -7.74 9.69
N MET A 176 8.24 -7.48 8.86
CA MET A 176 8.37 -6.84 7.54
C MET A 176 8.97 -5.43 7.57
N LEU A 177 8.63 -4.65 8.61
CA LEU A 177 9.11 -3.27 8.74
C LEU A 177 10.46 -3.18 9.48
N GLN A 178 11.12 -4.31 9.80
CA GLN A 178 12.42 -4.27 10.46
C GLN A 178 13.43 -3.46 9.65
N VAL A 179 14.06 -2.51 10.34
CA VAL A 179 15.15 -1.69 9.81
C VAL A 179 16.41 -2.28 10.42
N HIS A 180 17.23 -2.94 9.60
CA HIS A 180 18.53 -3.43 10.05
C HIS A 180 19.49 -2.25 10.10
N SER A 181 20.03 -1.97 11.29
CA SER A 181 21.05 -0.93 11.47
C SER A 181 22.37 -1.40 10.88
N THR A 182 22.76 -0.85 9.73
CA THR A 182 24.14 -0.97 9.23
C THR A 182 24.72 0.42 8.99
N THR A 183 25.95 0.62 9.45
CA THR A 183 26.69 1.89 9.38
C THR A 183 27.19 2.24 7.97
N SER A 184 26.83 1.46 6.95
CA SER A 184 27.14 1.70 5.55
C SER A 184 26.02 1.14 4.66
N LEU A 185 24.97 1.92 4.47
CA LEU A 185 23.88 1.58 3.55
C LEU A 185 24.24 2.12 2.15
N SER A 186 23.91 1.36 1.11
CA SER A 186 23.84 1.90 -0.25
C SER A 186 22.70 2.91 -0.37
N GLU A 187 22.71 3.77 -1.40
CA GLU A 187 21.66 4.79 -1.60
C GLU A 187 20.24 4.18 -1.66
N GLY A 188 20.10 3.01 -2.29
CA GLY A 188 18.83 2.27 -2.34
C GLY A 188 18.38 1.73 -0.97
N GLU A 189 19.32 1.25 -0.14
CA GLU A 189 19.03 0.79 1.22
C GLU A 189 18.72 1.95 2.16
N HIS A 190 19.30 3.14 1.94
CA HIS A 190 18.97 4.37 2.66
C HIS A 190 17.51 4.80 2.41
N VAL A 191 17.05 4.78 1.15
CA VAL A 191 15.66 5.11 0.81
C VAL A 191 14.68 4.08 1.36
N ASP A 192 15.03 2.79 1.29
CA ASP A 192 14.19 1.73 1.88
C ASP A 192 14.08 1.85 3.41
N ALA A 193 15.19 2.14 4.09
CA ALA A 193 15.19 2.41 5.53
C ALA A 193 14.30 3.62 5.86
N ALA A 194 14.48 4.75 5.16
CA ALA A 194 13.65 5.94 5.35
C ALA A 194 12.16 5.64 5.19
N ARG A 195 11.78 4.93 4.12
CA ARG A 195 10.40 4.51 3.86
C ARG A 195 9.83 3.69 5.01
N LYS A 196 10.55 2.64 5.45
CA LYS A 196 10.13 1.78 6.57
C LYS A 196 9.98 2.56 7.88
N ILE A 197 10.87 3.50 8.15
CA ILE A 197 10.80 4.36 9.33
C ILE A 197 9.58 5.29 9.27
N ILE A 198 9.32 5.93 8.12
CA ILE A 198 8.13 6.77 7.91
C ILE A 198 6.85 5.96 8.12
N ILE A 199 6.78 4.75 7.56
CA ILE A 199 5.64 3.85 7.76
C ILE A 199 5.46 3.55 9.25
N ARG A 200 6.52 3.15 9.95
CA ARG A 200 6.46 2.88 11.40
C ARG A 200 6.03 4.10 12.21
N ALA A 201 6.55 5.27 11.89
CA ALA A 201 6.19 6.52 12.55
C ALA A 201 4.69 6.81 12.40
N ARG A 202 4.14 6.66 11.19
CA ARG A 202 2.71 6.83 10.92
C ARG A 202 1.83 5.78 11.62
N LEU A 203 2.29 4.53 11.72
CA LEU A 203 1.60 3.49 12.48
C LEU A 203 1.60 3.79 14.00
N CYS A 204 2.72 4.31 14.53
CA CYS A 204 2.81 4.76 15.92
C CYS A 204 1.90 5.96 16.18
N PHE A 205 1.89 6.94 15.28
CA PHE A 205 1.01 8.11 15.37
C PHE A 205 -0.47 7.71 15.38
N ALA A 206 -0.84 6.70 14.60
CA ALA A 206 -2.18 6.11 14.60
C ALA A 206 -2.49 5.22 15.82
N GLY A 207 -1.56 5.07 16.77
CA GLY A 207 -1.73 4.27 17.98
C GLY A 207 -1.75 2.75 17.74
N CYS A 208 -1.33 2.29 16.56
CA CYS A 208 -1.35 0.88 16.19
C CYS A 208 -0.09 0.13 16.63
N VAL A 209 0.99 0.88 16.86
CA VAL A 209 2.31 0.38 17.26
C VAL A 209 2.81 1.22 18.42
N SER A 210 3.55 0.61 19.35
CA SER A 210 4.13 1.35 20.47
C SER A 210 5.23 2.30 20.00
N ALA A 211 5.23 3.54 20.50
CA ALA A 211 6.32 4.49 20.26
C ALA A 211 7.69 3.99 20.80
N LEU A 212 7.70 2.96 21.66
CA LEU A 212 8.91 2.27 22.08
C LEU A 212 9.59 1.52 20.92
N GLU A 213 8.84 1.05 19.92
CA GLU A 213 9.41 0.37 18.75
C GLU A 213 10.26 1.31 17.88
N LEU A 214 9.88 2.60 17.80
CA LEU A 214 10.75 3.62 17.21
C LEU A 214 12.02 3.81 18.05
N GLY A 215 11.95 3.64 19.37
CA GLY A 215 13.10 3.70 20.27
C GLY A 215 14.18 2.67 19.93
N ASN A 216 13.79 1.50 19.42
CA ASN A 216 14.74 0.44 19.02
C ASN A 216 15.62 0.84 17.82
N ILE A 217 15.17 1.81 17.03
CA ILE A 217 15.86 2.29 15.81
C ILE A 217 16.35 3.75 15.97
N LYS A 218 16.27 4.30 17.18
CA LYS A 218 16.64 5.70 17.47
C LYS A 218 18.06 6.04 17.06
N THR A 219 19.00 5.12 17.25
CA THR A 219 20.41 5.34 16.88
C THR A 219 20.52 5.56 15.38
N THR A 220 19.90 4.71 14.55
CA THR A 220 19.88 4.88 13.09
C THR A 220 19.22 6.19 12.68
N ILE A 221 18.10 6.55 13.31
CA ILE A 221 17.36 7.79 13.05
C ILE A 221 18.22 9.02 13.37
N LEU A 222 18.88 9.04 14.53
CA LEU A 222 19.56 10.22 15.07
C LEU A 222 21.03 10.34 14.63
N SER A 223 21.66 9.24 14.19
CA SER A 223 23.07 9.24 13.78
C SER A 223 23.28 9.55 12.29
N THR A 224 22.20 9.66 11.52
CA THR A 224 22.26 9.95 10.07
C THR A 224 22.12 11.45 9.85
N THR A 225 22.86 12.00 8.89
CA THR A 225 22.83 13.42 8.56
C THR A 225 21.40 13.83 8.18
N ALA A 226 20.96 14.99 8.69
CA ALA A 226 19.62 15.51 8.46
C ALA A 226 19.52 16.22 7.10
N ASP A 227 19.84 15.51 6.02
CA ASP A 227 19.81 16.01 4.65
C ASP A 227 18.93 15.15 3.74
N GLY A 228 18.40 15.78 2.68
CA GLY A 228 17.49 15.17 1.73
C GLY A 228 16.34 14.42 2.42
N VAL A 229 16.21 13.14 2.10
CA VAL A 229 15.15 12.25 2.60
C VAL A 229 15.07 12.18 4.13
N TRP A 230 16.21 12.31 4.82
CA TRP A 230 16.27 12.07 6.26
C TRP A 230 15.62 13.18 7.09
N TRP A 231 15.53 14.40 6.55
CA TRP A 231 14.79 15.47 7.20
C TRP A 231 13.32 15.10 7.43
N ASN A 232 12.67 14.54 6.40
CA ASN A 232 11.27 14.16 6.51
C ASN A 232 11.05 12.89 7.35
N VAL A 233 12.04 12.00 7.42
CA VAL A 233 12.04 10.91 8.40
C VAL A 233 11.96 11.48 9.82
N LEU A 234 12.79 12.47 10.15
CA LEU A 234 12.80 13.12 11.47
C LEU A 234 11.47 13.83 11.77
N VAL A 235 10.86 14.50 10.78
CA VAL A 235 9.55 15.15 10.92
C VAL A 235 8.45 14.16 11.28
N GLU A 236 8.37 13.03 10.57
CA GLU A 236 7.37 11.99 10.82
C GLU A 236 7.58 11.32 12.19
N VAL A 237 8.83 11.03 12.56
CA VAL A 237 9.18 10.49 13.88
C VAL A 237 8.84 11.48 14.99
N ALA A 238 9.13 12.77 14.81
CA ALA A 238 8.80 13.80 15.78
C ALA A 238 7.28 13.91 15.99
N ALA A 239 6.49 13.83 14.92
CA ALA A 239 5.02 13.80 15.02
C ALA A 239 4.52 12.59 15.81
N ALA A 240 5.10 11.41 15.59
CA ALA A 240 4.75 10.19 16.31
C ALA A 240 5.17 10.22 17.80
N VAL A 241 6.34 10.78 18.11
CA VAL A 241 6.80 10.95 19.50
C VAL A 241 5.98 12.02 20.21
N TYR A 242 5.60 13.09 19.50
CA TYR A 242 4.75 14.14 20.05
C TYR A 242 3.36 13.63 20.46
N SER A 243 2.82 12.62 19.80
CA SER A 243 1.56 11.98 20.21
C SER A 243 1.71 10.93 21.33
N ALA A 244 2.94 10.57 21.72
CA ALA A 244 3.21 9.55 22.75
C ALA A 244 3.09 10.10 24.19
N ASP A 245 3.31 9.23 25.18
CA ASP A 245 3.34 9.61 26.59
C ASP A 245 4.51 10.53 26.95
N ASN A 246 4.32 11.36 27.98
CA ASN A 246 5.32 12.36 28.39
C ASN A 246 6.68 11.73 28.80
N GLY A 247 6.67 10.50 29.33
CA GLY A 247 7.89 9.76 29.63
C GLY A 247 8.70 9.41 28.38
N ILE A 248 8.03 8.95 27.32
CA ILE A 248 8.65 8.61 26.04
C ILE A 248 9.23 9.87 25.39
N LYS A 249 8.49 10.99 25.39
CA LYS A 249 8.98 12.28 24.88
C LYS A 249 10.28 12.72 25.56
N LYS A 250 10.30 12.65 26.90
CA LYS A 250 11.49 13.03 27.68
C LYS A 250 12.67 12.13 27.34
N GLN A 251 12.46 10.81 27.21
CA GLN A 251 13.53 9.89 26.87
C GLN A 251 14.10 10.17 25.47
N TRP A 252 13.23 10.39 24.47
CA TRP A 252 13.65 10.76 23.12
C TRP A 252 14.46 12.07 23.07
N LEU A 253 14.07 13.07 23.86
CA LEU A 253 14.83 14.33 23.96
C LEU A 253 16.23 14.10 24.55
N LEU A 254 16.33 13.29 25.62
CA LEU A 254 17.63 12.95 26.22
C LEU A 254 18.50 12.14 25.26
N ASP A 255 17.91 11.16 24.57
CA ASP A 255 18.61 10.33 23.58
C ASP A 255 19.09 11.16 22.38
N ALA A 256 18.29 12.12 21.91
CA ALA A 256 18.68 13.02 20.83
C ALA A 256 19.85 13.94 21.21
N LEU A 257 19.91 14.39 22.47
CA LEU A 257 21.05 15.14 22.99
C LEU A 257 22.29 14.25 23.07
N ASP A 258 22.16 13.03 23.60
CA ASP A 258 23.29 12.11 23.77
C ASP A 258 23.88 11.67 22.41
N ILE A 259 23.02 11.24 21.48
CA ILE A 259 23.43 10.73 20.17
C ILE A 259 23.84 11.88 19.23
N GLY A 260 23.09 12.99 19.24
CA GLY A 260 23.32 14.14 18.35
C GLY A 260 24.51 15.00 18.75
N CYS A 261 25.00 14.92 19.99
CA CYS A 261 26.17 15.67 20.46
C CYS A 261 27.52 15.00 20.14
N VAL A 262 27.55 13.87 19.43
CA VAL A 262 28.79 13.28 18.93
C VAL A 262 29.27 14.07 17.71
N THR A 263 29.90 15.22 17.95
CA THR A 263 30.52 16.02 16.89
C THR A 263 31.86 15.40 16.51
N ALA A 264 32.29 15.58 15.24
CA ALA A 264 33.63 15.15 14.80
C ALA A 264 34.77 15.82 15.61
N HIS A 265 34.48 16.93 16.30
CA HIS A 265 35.39 17.72 17.10
C HIS A 265 34.74 18.06 18.45
N PRO A 266 34.71 17.12 19.41
CA PRO A 266 34.06 17.34 20.70
C PRO A 266 34.78 18.45 21.47
N SER A 267 34.01 19.38 22.03
CA SER A 267 34.56 20.51 22.81
C SER A 267 35.06 20.10 24.19
N THR A 268 34.75 18.87 24.62
CA THR A 268 35.19 18.28 25.89
C THR A 268 36.03 17.04 25.60
N GLN A 269 37.20 16.95 26.25
CA GLN A 269 38.00 15.72 26.25
C GLN A 269 37.19 14.63 26.96
N HIS A 270 36.98 13.49 26.31
CA HIS A 270 36.51 12.27 26.99
C HIS A 270 37.54 11.91 28.07
N LEU A 271 37.18 12.16 29.33
CA LEU A 271 37.88 11.66 30.51
C LEU A 271 37.15 10.40 30.98
N GLY A 272 37.78 9.24 30.78
CA GLY A 272 37.40 7.96 31.41
C GLY A 272 36.68 6.98 30.50
#